data_AF-A0A1Q7YK41-F1
#
_entry.id   AF-A0A1Q7YK41-F1
#
_cell.length_a   1.000
_cell.length_b   1.000
_cell.length_c   1.000
_cell.angle_alpha   90.00
_cell.angle_beta   90.00
_cell.angle_gamma   90.00
#
_symmetry.space_group_name_H-M   'P 1'
#
loop_
_entity.id
_entity.type
_entity.pdbx_description
1 polymer ?
#
loop_
_entity_poly.entity_id
_entity_poly.type
_entity_poly.pdbx_seq_one_letter_code
_entity_poly.pdbx_strand_id
1 'polypeptide(L)'
;MAAEQVGHLIARAPYLPSDPDKESLFSAIWKCVDECAGGYIPGFARHFGINQITVSLWRLRNYIPMFDSLLMITKGLGVSLLDFITDKNLFGRDDVKATTSLIRIKAGRTIVRRKPVDLRQAFLKMLEEDPPPSLDGAARQLGYMSTHSLKKYHPDISQLVTERYEAYIEQEKTKRPETFDDSETVRRSLELAKAQYPPPSLHSIAIAHGFKSTWHLMTRFPDLCREIQELRNSYEAAREDKNQETLKLALTEEPPPSIYEVAIRLGYRGQSGLEQRYPTLSKQITVRYRQSKKVEVQTLRKTLEAALREKEPQSMRAVAKRVGYNPYYLKTMFPALCKAISARCKRHKQEKSILRKKGERRLVRRTAVKLIAKGIYPSADRVKKELGVTLSLRLEDLCTTLQEIRREFNVSRRLKPGT
;
A
#
# COMPACT_ATOMS: atom_id res chain seq x y z
N MET A 1 -5.06 -6.10 30.74
CA MET A 1 -6.19 -5.50 29.99
C MET A 1 -6.93 -6.48 29.08
N ALA A 2 -6.42 -6.94 27.93
CA ALA A 2 -7.17 -7.90 27.10
C ALA A 2 -7.45 -9.23 27.82
N ALA A 3 -6.45 -9.77 28.51
CA ALA A 3 -6.59 -10.98 29.33
C ALA A 3 -7.53 -10.82 30.54
N GLU A 4 -7.62 -9.62 31.13
CA GLU A 4 -8.55 -9.32 32.24
C GLU A 4 -9.99 -9.17 31.77
N GLN A 5 -10.22 -8.54 30.61
CA GLN A 5 -11.55 -8.44 29.99
C GLN A 5 -12.06 -9.82 29.57
N VAL A 6 -11.19 -10.68 29.02
CA VAL A 6 -11.51 -12.08 28.72
C VAL A 6 -11.78 -12.87 30.00
N GLY A 7 -10.95 -12.71 31.03
CA GLY A 7 -11.16 -13.37 32.33
C GLY A 7 -12.49 -12.97 32.99
N HIS A 8 -12.84 -11.68 32.93
CA HIS A 8 -14.11 -11.17 33.43
C HIS A 8 -15.32 -11.65 32.62
N LEU A 9 -15.18 -11.74 31.29
CA LEU A 9 -16.21 -12.29 30.41
C LEU A 9 -16.44 -13.79 30.71
N ILE A 10 -15.37 -14.57 30.84
CA ILE A 10 -15.43 -16.01 31.15
C ILE A 10 -16.01 -16.25 32.55
N ALA A 11 -15.65 -15.43 33.54
CA ALA A 11 -16.14 -15.56 34.91
C ALA A 11 -17.64 -15.24 35.05
N ARG A 12 -18.18 -14.34 34.20
CA ARG A 12 -19.60 -13.93 34.22
C ARG A 12 -20.48 -14.66 33.20
N ALA A 13 -19.89 -15.31 32.19
CA ALA A 13 -20.62 -16.08 31.18
C ALA A 13 -21.64 -17.10 31.76
N PRO A 14 -21.35 -17.85 32.85
CA PRO A 14 -22.29 -18.82 33.42
C PRO A 14 -23.53 -18.19 34.10
N TYR A 15 -23.50 -16.89 34.38
CA TYR A 15 -24.54 -16.17 35.12
C TYR A 15 -25.37 -15.25 34.22
N LEU A 16 -25.16 -15.31 32.89
CA LEU A 16 -25.94 -14.53 31.93
C LEU A 16 -27.31 -15.18 31.70
N PRO A 17 -28.41 -14.39 31.70
CA PRO A 17 -29.75 -14.92 31.52
C PRO A 17 -30.01 -15.48 30.11
N SER A 18 -29.21 -15.10 29.12
CA SER A 18 -29.24 -15.63 27.74
C SER A 18 -27.93 -15.29 27.02
N ASP A 19 -27.57 -16.06 26.01
CA ASP A 19 -26.44 -15.74 25.13
C ASP A 19 -26.63 -14.37 24.46
N PRO A 20 -25.59 -13.54 24.38
CA PRO A 20 -25.68 -12.23 23.74
C PRO A 20 -25.97 -12.38 22.23
N ASP A 21 -27.10 -11.85 21.79
CA ASP A 21 -27.52 -11.88 20.39
C ASP A 21 -26.66 -10.93 19.52
N LYS A 22 -26.37 -11.37 18.29
CA LYS A 22 -25.64 -10.60 17.27
C LYS A 22 -26.33 -9.27 16.99
N GLU A 23 -27.67 -9.23 17.02
CA GLU A 23 -28.43 -8.00 16.81
C GLU A 23 -28.16 -6.95 17.89
N SER A 24 -27.99 -7.38 19.15
CA SER A 24 -27.68 -6.48 20.27
C SER A 24 -26.27 -5.90 20.12
N LEU A 25 -25.30 -6.71 19.69
CA LEU A 25 -23.93 -6.26 19.41
C LEU A 25 -23.90 -5.20 18.30
N PHE A 26 -24.55 -5.46 17.16
CA PHE A 26 -24.56 -4.50 16.05
C PHE A 26 -25.33 -3.22 16.41
N SER A 27 -26.42 -3.32 17.18
CA SER A 27 -27.15 -2.16 17.70
C SER A 27 -26.26 -1.30 18.59
N ALA A 28 -25.51 -1.90 19.52
CA ALA A 28 -24.57 -1.19 20.37
C ALA A 28 -23.45 -0.50 19.58
N ILE A 29 -22.93 -1.15 18.53
CA ILE A 29 -21.90 -0.57 17.65
C ILE A 29 -22.45 0.63 16.88
N TRP A 30 -23.65 0.55 16.30
CA TRP A 30 -24.19 1.67 15.53
C TRP A 30 -24.58 2.85 16.42
N LYS A 31 -25.13 2.56 17.60
CA LYS A 31 -25.35 3.59 18.62
C LYS A 31 -24.03 4.25 19.04
N CYS A 32 -22.95 3.48 19.16
CA CYS A 32 -21.61 4.03 19.40
C CYS A 32 -21.12 4.94 18.26
N VAL A 33 -21.33 4.54 17.00
CA VAL A 33 -20.92 5.33 15.83
C VAL A 33 -21.67 6.65 15.78
N ASP A 34 -22.96 6.63 16.09
CA ASP A 34 -23.80 7.83 16.13
C ASP A 34 -23.39 8.76 17.27
N GLU A 35 -23.18 8.23 18.48
CA GLU A 35 -22.80 9.04 19.64
C GLU A 35 -21.37 9.59 19.54
N CYS A 36 -20.41 8.80 19.06
CA CYS A 36 -19.01 9.21 18.97
C CYS A 36 -18.69 10.06 17.73
N ALA A 37 -19.38 9.84 16.61
CA ALA A 37 -19.02 10.44 15.32
C ALA A 37 -20.20 10.98 14.51
N GLY A 38 -21.41 11.03 15.07
CA GLY A 38 -22.60 11.53 14.37
C GLY A 38 -22.91 10.76 13.08
N GLY A 39 -22.59 9.47 13.04
CA GLY A 39 -22.77 8.61 11.86
C GLY A 39 -21.59 8.63 10.87
N TYR A 40 -20.54 9.43 11.10
CA TYR A 40 -19.40 9.54 10.19
C TYR A 40 -18.38 8.40 10.37
N ILE A 41 -18.53 7.34 9.57
CA ILE A 41 -17.72 6.11 9.62
C ILE A 41 -16.21 6.37 9.55
N PRO A 42 -15.66 7.19 8.64
CA PRO A 42 -14.21 7.42 8.59
C PRO A 42 -13.68 8.12 9.84
N GLY A 43 -14.49 8.98 10.48
CA GLY A 43 -14.13 9.65 11.73
C GLY A 43 -14.12 8.69 12.90
N PHE A 44 -15.13 7.82 12.98
CA PHE A 44 -15.18 6.73 13.95
C PHE A 44 -13.98 5.78 13.79
N ALA A 45 -13.73 5.30 12.57
CA ALA A 45 -12.64 4.40 12.23
C ALA A 45 -11.27 4.99 12.62
N ARG A 46 -11.05 6.27 12.31
CA ARG A 46 -9.82 6.99 12.68
C ARG A 46 -9.66 7.13 14.20
N HIS A 47 -10.75 7.41 14.91
CA HIS A 47 -10.71 7.60 16.37
C HIS A 47 -10.31 6.31 17.09
N PHE A 48 -10.93 5.20 16.71
CA PHE A 48 -10.68 3.90 17.32
C PHE A 48 -9.53 3.13 16.66
N GLY A 49 -8.86 3.68 15.64
CA GLY A 49 -7.73 3.04 14.96
C GLY A 49 -8.10 1.81 14.12
N ILE A 50 -9.35 1.74 13.66
CA ILE A 50 -9.91 0.62 12.88
C ILE A 50 -9.88 1.00 11.39
N ASN A 51 -9.67 0.03 10.49
CA ASN A 51 -9.75 0.29 9.06
C ASN A 51 -11.20 0.65 8.66
N GLN A 52 -11.38 1.77 7.96
CA GLN A 52 -12.71 2.25 7.52
C GLN A 52 -13.50 1.24 6.69
N ILE A 53 -12.81 0.40 5.90
CA ILE A 53 -13.45 -0.63 5.08
C ILE A 53 -14.03 -1.72 6.00
N THR A 54 -13.30 -2.10 7.05
CA THR A 54 -13.75 -3.08 8.05
C THR A 54 -15.01 -2.62 8.77
N VAL A 55 -15.06 -1.35 9.21
CA VAL A 55 -16.27 -0.78 9.85
C VAL A 55 -17.44 -0.70 8.86
N SER A 56 -17.17 -0.42 7.58
CA SER A 56 -18.20 -0.38 6.55
C SER A 56 -18.79 -1.77 6.24
N LEU A 57 -17.97 -2.82 6.30
CA LEU A 57 -18.41 -4.21 6.09
C LEU A 57 -19.34 -4.73 7.19
N TRP A 58 -19.27 -4.19 8.41
CA TRP A 58 -20.19 -4.53 9.50
C TRP A 58 -21.65 -4.14 9.21
N ARG A 59 -21.90 -3.23 8.24
CA ARG A 59 -23.26 -2.91 7.77
C ARG A 59 -23.94 -4.09 7.07
N LEU A 60 -23.15 -4.99 6.49
CA LEU A 60 -23.68 -6.15 5.77
C LEU A 60 -24.19 -7.25 6.72
N ARG A 61 -24.05 -7.07 8.06
CA ARG A 61 -24.48 -7.97 9.16
C ARG A 61 -23.96 -9.42 9.12
N ASN A 62 -23.33 -9.82 8.01
CA ASN A 62 -22.67 -11.11 7.80
C ASN A 62 -21.23 -11.13 8.33
N TYR A 63 -20.67 -9.96 8.67
CA TYR A 63 -19.30 -9.81 9.18
C TYR A 63 -19.32 -9.41 10.65
N ILE A 64 -19.14 -10.40 11.52
CA ILE A 64 -19.00 -10.19 12.97
C ILE A 64 -17.68 -9.43 13.21
N PRO A 65 -17.69 -8.32 13.96
CA PRO A 65 -16.47 -7.61 14.32
C PRO A 65 -15.46 -8.54 14.97
N MET A 66 -14.21 -8.47 14.53
CA MET A 66 -13.14 -9.21 15.19
C MET A 66 -13.01 -8.74 16.64
N PHE A 67 -12.68 -9.67 17.53
CA PHE A 67 -12.56 -9.41 18.96
C PHE A 67 -11.66 -8.21 19.28
N ASP A 68 -10.54 -8.07 18.56
CA ASP A 68 -9.62 -6.93 18.71
C ASP A 68 -10.31 -5.59 18.44
N SER A 69 -11.21 -5.53 17.45
CA SER A 69 -11.94 -4.30 17.12
C SER A 69 -12.93 -3.93 18.24
N LEU A 70 -13.57 -4.93 18.86
CA LEU A 70 -14.46 -4.71 20.00
C LEU A 70 -13.69 -4.20 21.21
N LEU A 71 -12.50 -4.75 21.47
CA LEU A 71 -11.62 -4.29 22.54
C LEU A 71 -11.11 -2.86 22.32
N MET A 72 -10.84 -2.47 21.07
CA MET A 72 -10.45 -1.09 20.77
C MET A 72 -11.59 -0.10 21.06
N ILE A 73 -12.83 -0.49 20.73
CA ILE A 73 -14.02 0.32 21.00
C ILE A 73 -14.28 0.41 22.50
N THR A 74 -14.34 -0.72 23.22
CA THR A 74 -14.66 -0.74 24.65
C THR A 74 -13.60 -0.03 25.49
N LYS A 75 -12.31 -0.21 25.14
CA LYS A 75 -11.22 0.53 25.75
C LYS A 75 -11.30 2.03 25.48
N GLY A 76 -11.66 2.44 24.25
CA GLY A 76 -11.81 3.85 23.90
C GLY A 76 -12.99 4.51 24.61
N LEU A 77 -14.02 3.75 24.95
CA LEU A 77 -15.18 4.19 25.73
C LEU A 77 -14.99 4.08 27.25
N GLY A 78 -13.96 3.37 27.73
CA GLY A 78 -13.75 3.11 29.15
C GLY A 78 -14.74 2.12 29.77
N VAL A 79 -15.38 1.27 28.96
CA VAL A 79 -16.41 0.31 29.40
C VAL A 79 -15.92 -1.13 29.30
N SER A 80 -16.54 -2.03 30.07
CA SER A 80 -16.29 -3.47 29.94
C SER A 80 -16.90 -4.00 28.64
N LEU A 81 -16.27 -5.01 28.03
CA LEU A 81 -16.83 -5.65 26.83
C LEU A 81 -18.20 -6.28 27.11
N LEU A 82 -18.40 -6.79 28.33
CA LEU A 82 -19.67 -7.39 28.73
C LEU A 82 -20.78 -6.34 28.82
N ASP A 83 -20.50 -5.21 29.45
CA ASP A 83 -21.43 -4.07 29.56
C ASP A 83 -21.78 -3.55 28.16
N PHE A 84 -20.81 -3.48 27.25
CA PHE A 84 -21.03 -3.01 25.89
C PHE A 84 -22.03 -3.87 25.09
N ILE A 85 -22.09 -5.18 25.38
CA ILE A 85 -22.93 -6.12 24.64
C ILE A 85 -24.27 -6.33 25.35
N THR A 86 -24.31 -6.21 26.67
CA THR A 86 -25.49 -6.58 27.49
C THR A 86 -26.31 -5.38 27.98
N ASP A 87 -25.69 -4.21 28.17
CA ASP A 87 -26.39 -3.03 28.68
C ASP A 87 -27.08 -2.24 27.55
N LYS A 88 -28.41 -2.34 27.49
CA LYS A 88 -29.25 -1.61 26.51
C LYS A 88 -29.21 -0.08 26.71
N ASN A 89 -28.87 0.37 27.91
CA ASN A 89 -28.79 1.79 28.32
C ASN A 89 -27.36 2.29 28.53
N LEU A 90 -26.35 1.59 27.99
CA LEU A 90 -24.93 1.96 28.14
C LEU A 90 -24.64 3.44 27.82
N PHE A 91 -25.11 3.93 26.68
CA PHE A 91 -24.94 5.32 26.24
C PHE A 91 -25.82 6.34 27.00
N GLY A 92 -26.64 5.86 27.93
CA GLY A 92 -27.40 6.67 28.87
C GLY A 92 -26.60 7.06 30.11
N ARG A 93 -25.54 6.31 30.45
CA ARG A 93 -24.69 6.54 31.63
C ARG A 93 -23.86 7.82 31.47
N ASP A 94 -23.70 8.59 32.53
CA ASP A 94 -23.07 9.92 32.49
C ASP A 94 -21.56 9.86 32.15
N ASP A 95 -20.87 8.82 32.60
CA ASP A 95 -19.47 8.52 32.28
C ASP A 95 -19.27 8.23 30.78
N VAL A 96 -20.16 7.42 30.19
CA VAL A 96 -20.15 7.08 28.77
C VAL A 96 -20.53 8.31 27.94
N LYS A 97 -21.57 9.07 28.33
CA LYS A 97 -21.97 10.32 27.66
C LYS A 97 -20.86 11.38 27.66
N ALA A 98 -20.16 11.55 28.79
CA ALA A 98 -19.03 12.45 28.88
C ALA A 98 -17.91 12.00 27.92
N THR A 99 -17.63 10.69 27.89
CA THR A 99 -16.60 10.11 27.03
C THR A 99 -16.95 10.23 25.55
N THR A 100 -18.16 9.84 25.13
CA THR A 100 -18.63 9.97 23.74
C THR A 100 -18.68 11.43 23.29
N SER A 101 -19.08 12.36 24.17
CA SER A 101 -19.06 13.80 23.90
C SER A 101 -17.63 14.33 23.70
N LEU A 102 -16.67 13.91 24.51
CA LEU A 102 -15.24 14.27 24.35
C LEU A 102 -14.65 13.70 23.05
N ILE A 103 -15.00 12.45 22.72
CA ILE A 103 -14.62 11.79 21.47
C ILE A 103 -15.19 12.55 20.28
N ARG A 104 -16.48 12.91 20.34
CA ARG A 104 -17.19 13.69 19.33
C ARG A 104 -16.62 15.09 19.17
N ILE A 105 -16.22 15.74 20.25
CA ILE A 105 -15.54 17.05 20.21
C ILE A 105 -14.14 16.90 19.58
N LYS A 106 -13.39 15.82 19.83
CA LYS A 106 -12.07 15.58 19.20
C LYS A 106 -12.20 15.20 17.71
N ALA A 107 -13.16 14.36 17.36
CA ALA A 107 -13.53 14.09 15.97
C ALA A 107 -13.98 15.39 15.27
N GLY A 108 -14.78 16.18 15.97
CA GLY A 108 -15.17 17.55 15.65
C GLY A 108 -13.97 18.47 15.44
N ARG A 109 -12.98 18.54 16.33
CA ARG A 109 -11.75 19.35 16.18
C ARG A 109 -10.91 18.97 14.96
N THR A 110 -11.05 17.74 14.47
CA THR A 110 -10.43 17.28 13.22
C THR A 110 -11.26 17.66 11.97
N ILE A 111 -12.58 17.83 12.14
CA ILE A 111 -13.53 18.38 11.15
C ILE A 111 -13.50 19.94 11.13
N VAL A 112 -13.23 20.57 12.28
CA VAL A 112 -13.18 22.00 12.59
C VAL A 112 -11.82 22.61 12.22
N ARG A 113 -11.18 22.09 11.17
CA ARG A 113 -10.29 22.94 10.35
C ARG A 113 -11.06 23.89 9.45
N ARG A 114 -12.40 23.86 9.46
CA ARG A 114 -13.25 24.93 8.94
C ARG A 114 -13.77 25.75 10.12
N LYS A 115 -13.38 27.04 10.16
CA LYS A 115 -13.90 28.05 11.08
C LYS A 115 -15.43 27.96 11.15
N PRO A 116 -16.08 28.26 12.28
CA PRO A 116 -17.50 28.53 12.28
C PRO A 116 -17.71 29.72 11.35
N VAL A 117 -18.13 29.44 10.13
CA VAL A 117 -18.66 30.48 9.24
C VAL A 117 -19.92 30.95 9.96
N ASP A 118 -20.04 32.26 10.13
CA ASP A 118 -21.24 32.86 10.71
C ASP A 118 -22.42 32.49 9.80
N LEU A 119 -23.17 31.46 10.19
CA LEU A 119 -24.16 30.80 9.35
C LEU A 119 -25.20 31.78 8.82
N ARG A 120 -25.49 32.84 9.59
CA ARG A 120 -26.37 33.93 9.20
C ARG A 120 -25.78 34.77 8.06
N GLN A 121 -24.51 35.14 8.12
CA GLN A 121 -23.86 35.92 7.06
C GLN A 121 -23.68 35.09 5.78
N ALA A 122 -23.31 33.82 5.91
CA ALA A 122 -23.23 32.93 4.75
C ALA A 122 -24.61 32.70 4.11
N PHE A 123 -25.66 32.56 4.91
CA PHE A 123 -27.03 32.45 4.42
C PHE A 123 -27.51 33.74 3.72
N LEU A 124 -27.26 34.92 4.30
CA LEU A 124 -27.59 36.20 3.65
C LEU A 124 -26.88 36.33 2.30
N LYS A 125 -25.61 35.93 2.22
CA LYS A 125 -24.85 35.92 0.97
C LYS A 125 -25.45 34.98 -0.07
N MET A 126 -25.92 33.79 0.34
CA MET A 126 -26.59 32.84 -0.56
C MET A 126 -27.92 33.36 -1.10
N LEU A 127 -28.62 34.20 -0.33
CA LEU A 127 -29.81 34.91 -0.78
C LEU A 127 -29.50 36.11 -1.69
N GLU A 128 -28.24 36.45 -1.91
CA GLU A 128 -27.84 37.50 -2.86
C GLU A 128 -27.17 36.91 -4.11
N GLU A 129 -26.81 35.62 -4.10
CA GLU A 129 -26.19 34.93 -5.23
C GLU A 129 -27.19 34.72 -6.40
N ASP A 130 -26.74 35.07 -7.62
CA ASP A 130 -27.37 34.79 -8.91
C ASP A 130 -26.33 34.17 -9.87
N PRO A 131 -26.48 32.91 -10.31
CA PRO A 131 -27.60 32.02 -10.07
C PRO A 131 -27.66 31.49 -8.62
N PRO A 132 -28.87 31.25 -8.07
CA PRO A 132 -29.02 30.74 -6.71
C PRO A 132 -28.38 29.34 -6.56
N PRO A 133 -27.74 29.05 -5.42
CA PRO A 133 -27.13 27.74 -5.19
C PRO A 133 -28.20 26.65 -5.06
N SER A 134 -27.95 25.48 -5.65
CA SER A 134 -28.76 24.28 -5.38
C SER A 134 -28.63 23.86 -3.91
N LEU A 135 -29.60 23.09 -3.39
CA LEU A 135 -29.56 22.63 -1.99
C LEU A 135 -28.26 21.90 -1.61
N ASP A 136 -27.68 21.15 -2.55
CA ASP A 136 -26.39 20.47 -2.39
C ASP A 136 -25.20 21.44 -2.46
N GLY A 137 -25.25 22.42 -3.36
CA GLY A 137 -24.28 23.53 -3.39
C GLY A 137 -24.29 24.33 -2.09
N ALA A 138 -25.48 24.62 -1.58
CA ALA A 138 -25.69 25.35 -0.34
C ALA A 138 -25.19 24.59 0.89
N ALA A 139 -25.47 23.28 0.95
CA ALA A 139 -24.91 22.41 1.98
C ALA A 139 -23.38 22.48 1.98
N ARG A 140 -22.73 22.40 0.82
CA ARG A 140 -21.26 22.49 0.73
C ARG A 140 -20.69 23.85 1.13
N GLN A 141 -21.33 24.95 0.72
CA GLN A 141 -20.93 26.32 1.07
C GLN A 141 -21.06 26.58 2.58
N LEU A 142 -22.10 26.05 3.23
CA LEU A 142 -22.29 26.09 4.68
C LEU A 142 -21.42 25.07 5.45
N GLY A 143 -20.61 24.28 4.73
CA GLY A 143 -19.68 23.31 5.31
C GLY A 143 -20.30 21.96 5.69
N TYR A 144 -21.56 21.72 5.33
CA TYR A 144 -22.22 20.43 5.47
C TYR A 144 -21.77 19.45 4.38
N MET A 145 -21.56 18.20 4.77
CA MET A 145 -21.15 17.12 3.87
C MET A 145 -22.35 16.43 3.18
N SER A 146 -23.56 16.72 3.63
CA SER A 146 -24.79 16.13 3.11
C SER A 146 -25.97 17.09 3.25
N THR A 147 -26.86 17.07 2.26
CA THR A 147 -28.15 17.77 2.29
C THR A 147 -29.06 17.28 3.41
N HIS A 148 -28.91 16.02 3.86
CA HIS A 148 -29.67 15.48 4.98
C HIS A 148 -29.36 16.20 6.30
N SER A 149 -28.08 16.51 6.55
CA SER A 149 -27.68 17.24 7.75
C SER A 149 -28.24 18.66 7.75
N LEU A 150 -28.24 19.33 6.60
CA LEU A 150 -28.83 20.67 6.48
C LEU A 150 -30.35 20.63 6.74
N LYS A 151 -31.07 19.69 6.13
CA LYS A 151 -32.51 19.47 6.37
C LYS A 151 -32.86 19.18 7.83
N LYS A 152 -31.99 18.45 8.53
CA LYS A 152 -32.23 18.04 9.93
C LYS A 152 -32.00 19.16 10.93
N TYR A 153 -30.94 19.94 10.77
CA TYR A 153 -30.55 20.95 11.75
C TYR A 153 -31.06 22.36 11.42
N HIS A 154 -31.34 22.63 10.14
CA HIS A 154 -31.85 23.93 9.66
C HIS A 154 -32.89 23.71 8.52
N PRO A 155 -34.06 23.15 8.85
CA PRO A 155 -35.11 22.84 7.87
C PRO A 155 -35.60 24.08 7.12
N ASP A 156 -35.73 25.19 7.83
CA ASP A 156 -36.12 26.52 7.38
C ASP A 156 -35.16 27.07 6.30
N ILE A 157 -33.85 26.94 6.51
CA ILE A 157 -32.83 27.31 5.51
C ILE A 157 -32.91 26.37 4.29
N SER A 158 -33.06 25.07 4.52
CA SER A 158 -33.17 24.10 3.44
C SER A 158 -34.37 24.35 2.54
N GLN A 159 -35.51 24.73 3.13
CA GLN A 159 -36.73 24.99 2.40
C GLN A 159 -36.60 26.23 1.50
N LEU A 160 -36.14 27.34 2.07
CA LEU A 160 -35.98 28.61 1.33
C LEU A 160 -34.98 28.51 0.17
N VAL A 161 -33.85 27.80 0.34
CA VAL A 161 -32.88 27.57 -0.75
C VAL A 161 -33.48 26.71 -1.85
N THR A 162 -34.28 25.71 -1.48
CA THR A 162 -34.95 24.82 -2.45
C THR A 162 -35.98 25.59 -3.27
N GLU A 163 -36.85 26.36 -2.61
CA GLU A 163 -37.90 27.17 -3.26
C GLU A 163 -37.29 28.21 -4.22
N ARG A 164 -36.22 28.91 -3.81
CA ARG A 164 -35.54 29.89 -4.66
C ARG A 164 -34.87 29.24 -5.87
N TYR A 165 -34.18 28.12 -5.67
CA TYR A 165 -33.55 27.39 -6.77
C TYR A 165 -34.59 26.84 -7.75
N GLU A 166 -35.72 26.34 -7.24
CA GLU A 166 -36.86 25.88 -8.06
C GLU A 166 -37.48 27.03 -8.86
N ALA A 167 -37.71 28.20 -8.25
CA ALA A 167 -38.21 29.38 -8.94
C ALA A 167 -37.25 29.88 -10.05
N TYR A 168 -35.94 29.87 -9.79
CA TYR A 168 -34.92 30.18 -10.79
C TYR A 168 -34.92 29.17 -11.95
N ILE A 169 -35.00 27.87 -11.65
CA ILE A 169 -35.10 26.82 -12.67
C ILE A 169 -36.38 26.98 -13.49
N GLU A 170 -37.49 27.36 -12.89
CA GLU A 170 -38.76 27.59 -13.60
C GLU A 170 -38.68 28.82 -14.52
N GLN A 171 -38.08 29.92 -14.05
CA GLN A 171 -37.81 31.09 -14.89
C GLN A 171 -36.83 30.78 -16.04
N GLU A 172 -35.78 30.00 -15.78
CA GLU A 172 -34.86 29.50 -16.80
C GLU A 172 -35.57 28.62 -17.83
N LYS A 173 -36.50 27.75 -17.42
CA LYS A 173 -37.30 26.94 -18.36
C LYS A 173 -38.12 27.81 -19.31
N THR A 174 -38.72 28.89 -18.82
CA THR A 174 -39.50 29.83 -19.67
C THR A 174 -38.64 30.67 -20.61
N LYS A 175 -37.34 30.82 -20.33
CA LYS A 175 -36.38 31.55 -21.18
C LYS A 175 -35.62 30.66 -22.17
N ARG A 176 -35.79 29.34 -22.09
CA ARG A 176 -35.17 28.42 -23.05
C ARG A 176 -35.88 28.54 -24.40
N PRO A 177 -35.17 28.81 -25.50
CA PRO A 177 -35.76 28.67 -26.83
C PRO A 177 -36.23 27.21 -27.02
N GLU A 178 -37.43 27.04 -27.60
CA GLU A 178 -38.09 25.76 -27.95
C GLU A 178 -37.33 24.90 -28.99
N THR A 179 -36.03 25.06 -29.14
CA THR A 179 -35.21 24.35 -30.12
C THR A 179 -34.00 23.70 -29.46
N PHE A 180 -34.26 22.61 -28.75
CA PHE A 180 -33.21 21.68 -28.34
C PHE A 180 -33.27 20.41 -29.19
N ASP A 181 -33.12 20.55 -30.51
CA ASP A 181 -32.64 19.46 -31.37
C ASP A 181 -32.54 19.92 -32.83
N ASP A 182 -31.33 19.99 -33.38
CA ASP A 182 -31.21 19.74 -34.82
C ASP A 182 -31.23 18.23 -34.99
N SER A 183 -32.43 17.67 -35.18
CA SER A 183 -32.68 16.22 -35.34
C SER A 183 -31.71 15.56 -36.32
N GLU A 184 -31.25 16.33 -37.30
CA GLU A 184 -30.33 15.89 -38.34
C GLU A 184 -28.90 15.72 -37.79
N THR A 185 -28.47 16.56 -36.85
CA THR A 185 -27.14 16.45 -36.21
C THR A 185 -27.04 15.22 -35.32
N VAL A 186 -28.09 14.90 -34.56
CA VAL A 186 -28.15 13.71 -33.72
C VAL A 186 -28.20 12.45 -34.59
N ARG A 187 -29.03 12.46 -35.64
CA ARG A 187 -29.09 11.36 -36.62
C ARG A 187 -27.73 11.10 -37.27
N ARG A 188 -27.07 12.14 -37.79
CA ARG A 188 -25.72 12.03 -38.37
C ARG A 188 -24.70 11.47 -37.37
N SER A 189 -24.80 11.87 -36.10
CA SER A 189 -23.89 11.38 -35.06
C SER A 189 -24.13 9.91 -34.70
N LEU A 190 -25.39 9.45 -34.72
CA LEU A 190 -25.72 8.02 -34.62
C LEU A 190 -25.21 7.24 -35.84
N GLU A 191 -25.35 7.78 -37.05
CA GLU A 191 -24.81 7.15 -38.27
C GLU A 191 -23.28 7.07 -38.24
N LEU A 192 -22.59 8.14 -37.81
CA LEU A 192 -21.14 8.14 -37.61
C LEU A 192 -20.70 7.17 -36.51
N ALA A 193 -21.49 6.99 -35.46
CA ALA A 193 -21.21 6.04 -34.39
C ALA A 193 -21.15 4.59 -34.90
N LYS A 194 -21.92 4.24 -35.93
CA LYS A 194 -21.87 2.90 -36.56
C LYS A 194 -20.53 2.61 -37.23
N ALA A 195 -19.83 3.65 -37.70
CA ALA A 195 -18.53 3.51 -38.37
C ALA A 195 -17.33 3.53 -37.39
N GLN A 196 -17.56 3.83 -36.10
CA GLN A 196 -16.48 3.92 -35.11
C GLN A 196 -16.12 2.55 -34.51
N TYR A 197 -14.82 2.31 -34.31
CA TYR A 197 -14.31 1.14 -33.62
C TYR A 197 -13.34 1.56 -32.48
N PRO A 198 -13.68 1.33 -31.20
CA PRO A 198 -14.87 0.66 -30.69
C PRO A 198 -16.15 1.53 -30.82
N PRO A 199 -17.34 0.91 -31.00
CA PRO A 199 -18.58 1.65 -31.12
C PRO A 199 -18.88 2.43 -29.83
N PRO A 200 -19.21 3.73 -29.89
CA PRO A 200 -19.54 4.53 -28.71
C PRO A 200 -20.84 4.04 -28.06
N SER A 201 -21.01 4.34 -26.77
CA SER A 201 -22.25 3.98 -26.06
C SER A 201 -23.37 4.95 -26.39
N LEU A 202 -24.62 4.49 -26.40
CA LEU A 202 -25.78 5.38 -26.56
C LEU A 202 -25.79 6.47 -25.49
N HIS A 203 -25.33 6.15 -24.27
CA HIS A 203 -25.20 7.12 -23.19
C HIS A 203 -24.15 8.20 -23.48
N SER A 204 -22.99 7.85 -24.03
CA SER A 204 -21.97 8.83 -24.42
C SER A 204 -22.43 9.71 -25.57
N ILE A 205 -23.18 9.16 -26.53
CA ILE A 205 -23.78 9.95 -27.62
C ILE A 205 -24.83 10.90 -27.04
N ALA A 206 -25.70 10.43 -26.14
CA ALA A 206 -26.70 11.25 -25.47
C ALA A 206 -26.07 12.45 -24.75
N ILE A 207 -25.02 12.21 -23.96
CA ILE A 207 -24.29 13.28 -23.26
C ILE A 207 -23.64 14.27 -24.25
N ALA A 208 -23.04 13.77 -25.34
CA ALA A 208 -22.40 14.62 -26.34
C ALA A 208 -23.39 15.59 -27.02
N HIS A 209 -24.65 15.22 -27.11
CA HIS A 209 -25.73 16.07 -27.62
C HIS A 209 -26.52 16.80 -26.53
N GLY A 210 -26.03 16.81 -25.28
CA GLY A 210 -26.66 17.53 -24.18
C GLY A 210 -27.89 16.85 -23.57
N PHE A 211 -28.22 15.62 -23.99
CA PHE A 211 -29.28 14.84 -23.35
C PHE A 211 -28.81 14.26 -22.02
N LYS A 212 -29.65 14.37 -21.00
CA LYS A 212 -29.42 13.76 -19.69
C LYS A 212 -29.68 12.25 -19.67
N SER A 213 -30.42 11.73 -20.64
CA SER A 213 -30.86 10.34 -20.70
C SER A 213 -30.84 9.81 -22.13
N THR A 214 -30.61 8.51 -22.27
CA THR A 214 -30.72 7.78 -23.54
C THR A 214 -32.15 7.67 -24.05
N TRP A 215 -33.16 7.92 -23.19
CA TRP A 215 -34.58 7.83 -23.53
C TRP A 215 -34.96 8.68 -24.74
N HIS A 216 -34.42 9.90 -24.85
CA HIS A 216 -34.69 10.79 -25.98
C HIS A 216 -34.18 10.22 -27.31
N LEU A 217 -33.00 9.60 -27.30
CA LEU A 217 -32.46 8.94 -28.49
C LEU A 217 -33.28 7.70 -28.86
N MET A 218 -33.63 6.88 -27.87
CA MET A 218 -34.40 5.65 -28.07
C MET A 218 -35.82 5.91 -28.57
N THR A 219 -36.43 7.02 -28.17
CA THR A 219 -37.78 7.41 -28.58
C THR A 219 -37.79 7.96 -30.01
N ARG A 220 -36.79 8.76 -30.37
CA ARG A 220 -36.73 9.44 -31.68
C ARG A 220 -36.10 8.59 -32.78
N PHE A 221 -35.12 7.76 -32.44
CA PHE A 221 -34.35 6.95 -33.39
C PHE A 221 -34.22 5.50 -32.90
N PRO A 222 -35.33 4.77 -32.70
CA PRO A 222 -35.32 3.44 -32.11
C PRO A 222 -34.48 2.44 -32.91
N ASP A 223 -34.56 2.48 -34.24
CA ASP A 223 -33.86 1.53 -35.11
C ASP A 223 -32.34 1.77 -35.13
N LEU A 224 -31.90 3.03 -35.27
CA LEU A 224 -30.48 3.38 -35.19
C LEU A 224 -29.89 3.06 -33.81
N CYS A 225 -30.66 3.29 -32.74
CA CYS A 225 -30.22 2.90 -31.39
C CYS A 225 -30.07 1.39 -31.24
N ARG A 226 -31.01 0.61 -31.80
CA ARG A 226 -30.96 -0.86 -31.78
C ARG A 226 -29.72 -1.38 -32.51
N GLU A 227 -29.45 -0.87 -33.71
CA GLU A 227 -28.28 -1.26 -34.50
C GLU A 227 -26.95 -0.95 -33.78
N ILE A 228 -26.82 0.24 -33.18
CA ILE A 228 -25.62 0.60 -32.39
C ILE A 228 -25.47 -0.32 -31.17
N GLN A 229 -26.59 -0.65 -30.51
CA GLN A 229 -26.58 -1.55 -29.36
C GLN A 229 -26.16 -2.97 -29.78
N GLU A 230 -26.63 -3.48 -30.92
CA GLU A 230 -26.23 -4.77 -31.49
C GLU A 230 -24.74 -4.79 -31.88
N LEU A 231 -24.24 -3.73 -32.54
CA LEU A 231 -22.82 -3.56 -32.85
C LEU A 231 -21.95 -3.54 -31.59
N ARG A 232 -22.45 -2.89 -30.53
CA ARG A 232 -21.73 -2.85 -29.25
C ARG A 232 -21.76 -4.20 -28.55
N ASN A 233 -22.87 -4.91 -28.57
CA ASN A 233 -23.00 -6.24 -27.99
C ASN A 233 -22.07 -7.24 -28.70
N SER A 234 -21.98 -7.18 -30.02
CA SER A 234 -21.08 -8.06 -30.79
C SER A 234 -19.60 -7.73 -30.53
N TYR A 235 -19.25 -6.43 -30.45
CA TYR A 235 -17.92 -6.00 -30.03
C TYR A 235 -17.56 -6.48 -28.61
N GLU A 236 -18.49 -6.34 -27.66
CA GLU A 236 -18.29 -6.79 -26.28
C GLU A 236 -18.15 -8.31 -26.20
N ALA A 237 -18.92 -9.08 -26.98
CA ALA A 237 -18.78 -10.53 -27.09
C ALA A 237 -17.42 -10.94 -27.68
N ALA A 238 -16.99 -10.34 -28.78
CA ALA A 238 -15.68 -10.64 -29.37
C ALA A 238 -14.51 -10.27 -28.42
N ARG A 239 -14.66 -9.17 -27.68
CA ARG A 239 -13.70 -8.78 -26.64
C ARG A 239 -13.69 -9.78 -25.47
N GLU A 240 -14.85 -10.30 -25.10
CA GLU A 240 -15.00 -11.33 -24.06
C GLU A 240 -14.30 -12.63 -24.47
N ASP A 241 -14.51 -13.10 -25.69
CA ASP A 241 -13.85 -14.29 -26.24
C ASP A 241 -12.33 -14.13 -26.25
N LYS A 242 -11.84 -13.00 -26.75
CA LYS A 242 -10.41 -12.65 -26.75
C LYS A 242 -9.83 -12.65 -25.34
N ASN A 243 -10.53 -12.07 -24.37
CA ASN A 243 -10.09 -12.04 -22.98
C ASN A 243 -10.01 -13.46 -22.40
N GLN A 244 -11.03 -14.30 -22.63
CA GLN A 244 -11.04 -15.68 -22.16
C GLN A 244 -9.93 -16.51 -22.80
N GLU A 245 -9.70 -16.38 -24.10
CA GLU A 245 -8.62 -17.05 -24.81
C GLU A 245 -7.26 -16.64 -24.25
N THR A 246 -7.02 -15.34 -24.06
CA THR A 246 -5.78 -14.84 -23.48
C THR A 246 -5.55 -15.37 -22.06
N LEU A 247 -6.61 -15.46 -21.24
CA LEU A 247 -6.54 -16.04 -19.90
C LEU A 247 -6.21 -17.55 -19.95
N LYS A 248 -6.78 -18.29 -20.90
CA LYS A 248 -6.46 -19.72 -21.11
C LYS A 248 -5.01 -19.90 -21.55
N LEU A 249 -4.51 -19.07 -22.47
CA LEU A 249 -3.10 -19.09 -22.88
C LEU A 249 -2.15 -18.77 -21.72
N ALA A 250 -2.51 -17.81 -20.86
CA ALA A 250 -1.75 -17.47 -19.66
C ALA A 250 -1.66 -18.62 -18.65
N LEU A 251 -2.63 -19.56 -18.63
CA LEU A 251 -2.55 -20.76 -17.78
C LEU A 251 -1.51 -21.77 -18.27
N THR A 252 -1.17 -21.76 -19.56
CA THR A 252 -0.19 -22.66 -20.16
C THR A 252 1.19 -22.02 -20.35
N GLU A 253 1.29 -20.70 -20.21
CA GLU A 253 2.53 -19.95 -20.38
C GLU A 253 3.61 -20.35 -19.35
N GLU A 254 4.86 -20.39 -19.80
CA GLU A 254 6.07 -20.62 -19.01
C GLU A 254 7.11 -19.53 -19.34
N PRO A 255 7.57 -18.72 -18.35
CA PRO A 255 7.18 -18.75 -16.93
C PRO A 255 5.72 -18.27 -16.74
N PRO A 256 5.00 -18.77 -15.73
CA PRO A 256 3.62 -18.37 -15.52
C PRO A 256 3.55 -16.86 -15.20
N PRO A 257 2.71 -16.10 -15.92
CA PRO A 257 2.58 -14.66 -15.71
C PRO A 257 1.80 -14.36 -14.42
N SER A 258 2.03 -13.18 -13.85
CA SER A 258 1.18 -12.69 -12.76
C SER A 258 -0.18 -12.25 -13.30
N ILE A 259 -1.24 -12.36 -12.49
CA ILE A 259 -2.58 -11.87 -12.90
C ILE A 259 -2.55 -10.36 -13.25
N TYR A 260 -1.67 -9.62 -12.59
CA TYR A 260 -1.42 -8.21 -12.89
C TYR A 260 -0.84 -8.02 -14.30
N GLU A 261 0.19 -8.79 -14.68
CA GLU A 261 0.74 -8.75 -16.05
C GLU A 261 -0.33 -9.08 -17.10
N VAL A 262 -1.14 -10.10 -16.85
CA VAL A 262 -2.24 -10.48 -17.77
C VAL A 262 -3.28 -9.36 -17.88
N ALA A 263 -3.63 -8.70 -16.77
CA ALA A 263 -4.53 -7.56 -16.77
C ALA A 263 -4.02 -6.39 -17.63
N ILE A 264 -2.73 -6.07 -17.52
CA ILE A 264 -2.11 -5.03 -18.35
C ILE A 264 -2.12 -5.42 -19.83
N ARG A 265 -1.81 -6.69 -20.17
CA ARG A 265 -1.87 -7.19 -21.57
C ARG A 265 -3.27 -7.05 -22.19
N LEU A 266 -4.32 -7.20 -21.37
CA LEU A 266 -5.72 -7.07 -21.78
C LEU A 266 -6.24 -5.62 -21.74
N GLY A 267 -5.40 -4.63 -21.43
CA GLY A 267 -5.77 -3.23 -21.38
C GLY A 267 -6.56 -2.82 -20.13
N TYR A 268 -6.55 -3.63 -19.08
CA TYR A 268 -7.12 -3.25 -17.78
C TYR A 268 -6.16 -2.37 -17.01
N ARG A 269 -6.70 -1.40 -16.25
CA ARG A 269 -5.88 -0.54 -15.37
C ARG A 269 -5.27 -1.27 -14.17
N GLY A 270 -5.74 -2.47 -13.86
CA GLY A 270 -5.26 -3.30 -12.75
C GLY A 270 -6.04 -4.61 -12.63
N GLN A 271 -5.64 -5.45 -11.68
CA GLN A 271 -6.17 -6.81 -11.54
C GLN A 271 -7.64 -6.87 -11.08
N SER A 272 -8.13 -5.91 -10.28
CA SER A 272 -9.47 -5.98 -9.68
C SER A 272 -10.60 -6.11 -10.71
N GLY A 273 -10.53 -5.37 -11.82
CA GLY A 273 -11.55 -5.43 -12.87
C GLY A 273 -11.55 -6.74 -13.64
N LEU A 274 -10.36 -7.36 -13.77
CA LEU A 274 -10.21 -8.67 -14.39
C LEU A 274 -10.68 -9.79 -13.44
N GLU A 275 -10.35 -9.69 -12.16
CA GLU A 275 -10.76 -10.63 -11.12
C GLU A 275 -12.27 -10.66 -10.91
N GLN A 276 -12.93 -9.50 -11.00
CA GLN A 276 -14.40 -9.43 -10.91
C GLN A 276 -15.08 -10.10 -12.10
N ARG A 277 -14.54 -9.93 -13.32
CA ARG A 277 -15.11 -10.51 -14.54
C ARG A 277 -14.78 -12.00 -14.71
N TYR A 278 -13.59 -12.42 -14.33
CA TYR A 278 -13.09 -13.78 -14.51
C TYR A 278 -12.57 -14.38 -13.19
N PRO A 279 -13.41 -14.54 -12.15
CA PRO A 279 -12.93 -14.93 -10.82
C PRO A 279 -12.23 -16.28 -10.83
N THR A 280 -12.77 -17.26 -11.55
CA THR A 280 -12.23 -18.62 -11.62
C THR A 280 -10.87 -18.66 -12.32
N LEU A 281 -10.77 -18.10 -13.53
CA LEU A 281 -9.52 -18.09 -14.31
C LEU A 281 -8.43 -17.25 -13.61
N SER A 282 -8.81 -16.09 -13.05
CA SER A 282 -7.87 -15.23 -12.32
C SER A 282 -7.29 -15.94 -11.08
N LYS A 283 -8.13 -16.70 -10.36
CA LYS A 283 -7.70 -17.51 -9.23
C LYS A 283 -6.74 -18.63 -9.66
N GLN A 284 -7.02 -19.31 -10.77
CA GLN A 284 -6.14 -20.36 -11.31
C GLN A 284 -4.76 -19.81 -11.70
N ILE A 285 -4.71 -18.68 -12.42
CA ILE A 285 -3.46 -18.00 -12.78
C ILE A 285 -2.69 -17.60 -11.52
N THR A 286 -3.38 -17.02 -10.54
CA THR A 286 -2.77 -16.62 -9.26
C THR A 286 -2.18 -17.81 -8.51
N VAL A 287 -2.88 -18.94 -8.46
CA VAL A 287 -2.38 -20.17 -7.82
C VAL A 287 -1.14 -20.70 -8.55
N ARG A 288 -1.19 -20.79 -9.88
CA ARG A 288 -0.08 -21.26 -10.71
C ARG A 288 1.16 -20.37 -10.55
N TYR A 289 0.98 -19.05 -10.61
CA TYR A 289 2.04 -18.08 -10.35
C TYR A 289 2.67 -18.29 -8.97
N ARG A 290 1.86 -18.40 -7.92
CA ARG A 290 2.34 -18.65 -6.55
C ARG A 290 3.10 -19.97 -6.42
N GLN A 291 2.63 -21.04 -7.07
CA GLN A 291 3.30 -22.33 -7.07
C GLN A 291 4.66 -22.26 -7.74
N SER A 292 4.75 -21.66 -8.93
CA SER A 292 6.02 -21.44 -9.62
C SER A 292 6.99 -20.58 -8.80
N LYS A 293 6.50 -19.48 -8.21
CA LYS A 293 7.30 -18.66 -7.29
C LYS A 293 7.80 -19.45 -6.07
N LYS A 294 7.01 -20.37 -5.53
CA LYS A 294 7.47 -21.25 -4.43
C LYS A 294 8.61 -22.17 -4.88
N VAL A 295 8.51 -22.75 -6.08
CA VAL A 295 9.56 -23.59 -6.66
C VAL A 295 10.82 -22.77 -6.92
N GLU A 296 10.69 -21.58 -7.52
CA GLU A 296 11.79 -20.63 -7.76
C GLU A 296 12.49 -20.25 -6.45
N VAL A 297 11.75 -19.92 -5.39
CA VAL A 297 12.33 -19.64 -4.06
C VAL A 297 13.10 -20.85 -3.51
N GLN A 298 12.59 -22.08 -3.72
CA GLN A 298 13.30 -23.29 -3.30
C GLN A 298 14.57 -23.55 -4.12
N THR A 299 14.56 -23.32 -5.43
CA THR A 299 15.76 -23.46 -6.28
C THR A 299 16.81 -22.42 -5.94
N LEU A 300 16.39 -21.18 -5.62
CA LEU A 300 17.26 -20.14 -5.10
C LEU A 300 17.93 -20.56 -3.79
N ARG A 301 17.14 -21.09 -2.85
CA ARG A 301 17.66 -21.59 -1.56
C ARG A 301 18.71 -22.68 -1.77
N LYS A 302 18.42 -23.69 -2.59
CA LYS A 302 19.37 -24.78 -2.91
C LYS A 302 20.66 -24.24 -3.51
N THR A 303 20.56 -23.26 -4.40
CA THR A 303 21.73 -22.62 -5.02
C THR A 303 22.60 -21.86 -4.01
N LEU A 304 21.97 -21.16 -3.05
CA LEU A 304 22.69 -20.50 -1.95
C LEU A 304 23.35 -21.51 -1.00
N GLU A 305 22.68 -22.62 -0.68
CA GLU A 305 23.25 -23.71 0.12
C GLU A 305 24.41 -24.41 -0.60
N ALA A 306 24.34 -24.57 -1.92
CA ALA A 306 25.46 -25.07 -2.72
C ALA A 306 26.65 -24.11 -2.69
N ALA A 307 26.40 -22.80 -2.83
CA ALA A 307 27.45 -21.76 -2.72
C ALA A 307 28.15 -21.76 -1.35
N LEU A 308 27.45 -22.16 -0.29
CA LEU A 308 28.06 -22.35 1.04
C LEU A 308 29.01 -23.53 1.12
N ARG A 309 28.82 -24.56 0.29
CA ARG A 309 29.63 -25.79 0.28
C ARG A 309 30.82 -25.71 -0.69
N GLU A 310 30.80 -24.78 -1.65
CA GLU A 310 31.86 -24.60 -2.64
C GLU A 310 33.26 -24.42 -2.00
N LYS A 311 34.25 -25.11 -2.59
CA LYS A 311 35.64 -25.14 -2.10
C LYS A 311 36.27 -23.75 -2.06
N GLU A 312 35.97 -22.92 -3.05
CA GLU A 312 36.35 -21.50 -3.06
C GLU A 312 35.15 -20.62 -2.67
N PRO A 313 35.18 -19.98 -1.48
CA PRO A 313 34.04 -19.21 -1.03
C PRO A 313 33.87 -17.91 -1.82
N GLN A 314 32.77 -17.85 -2.56
CA GLN A 314 32.37 -16.68 -3.33
C GLN A 314 31.79 -15.58 -2.45
N SER A 315 31.96 -14.33 -2.88
CA SER A 315 31.29 -13.20 -2.22
C SER A 315 29.79 -13.24 -2.50
N MET A 316 28.97 -12.73 -1.57
CA MET A 316 27.53 -12.64 -1.79
C MET A 316 27.14 -11.85 -3.06
N ARG A 317 27.94 -10.86 -3.46
CA ARG A 317 27.72 -10.12 -4.72
C ARG A 317 27.95 -11.02 -5.94
N ALA A 318 28.98 -11.88 -5.91
CA ALA A 318 29.25 -12.81 -6.99
C ALA A 318 28.16 -13.89 -7.10
N VAL A 319 27.71 -14.42 -5.96
CA VAL A 319 26.59 -15.38 -5.91
C VAL A 319 25.31 -14.73 -6.42
N ALA A 320 24.97 -13.51 -5.99
CA ALA A 320 23.80 -12.79 -6.46
C ALA A 320 23.82 -12.56 -7.98
N LYS A 321 24.98 -12.16 -8.53
CA LYS A 321 25.16 -12.00 -9.99
C LYS A 321 24.97 -13.33 -10.73
N ARG A 322 25.51 -14.43 -10.22
CA ARG A 322 25.37 -15.77 -10.81
C ARG A 322 23.92 -16.23 -10.88
N VAL A 323 23.13 -15.89 -9.86
CA VAL A 323 21.74 -16.32 -9.75
C VAL A 323 20.79 -15.34 -10.46
N GLY A 324 21.25 -14.14 -10.82
CA GLY A 324 20.45 -13.13 -11.54
C GLY A 324 19.54 -12.28 -10.66
N TYR A 325 19.72 -12.29 -9.33
CA TYR A 325 18.88 -11.52 -8.40
C TYR A 325 19.65 -10.40 -7.72
N ASN A 326 18.91 -9.37 -7.34
CA ASN A 326 19.44 -8.28 -6.54
C ASN A 326 19.91 -8.81 -5.17
N PRO A 327 21.15 -8.50 -4.72
CA PRO A 327 21.65 -8.88 -3.40
C PRO A 327 20.73 -8.47 -2.23
N TYR A 328 20.03 -7.35 -2.35
CA TYR A 328 19.08 -6.88 -1.35
C TYR A 328 17.89 -7.84 -1.24
N TYR A 329 17.31 -8.25 -2.37
CA TYR A 329 16.19 -9.20 -2.40
C TYR A 329 16.57 -10.53 -1.73
N LEU A 330 17.75 -11.06 -2.03
CA LEU A 330 18.25 -12.29 -1.40
C LEU A 330 18.47 -12.13 0.11
N LYS A 331 18.93 -10.96 0.56
CA LYS A 331 19.12 -10.67 1.99
C LYS A 331 17.79 -10.60 2.75
N THR A 332 16.74 -10.10 2.11
CA THR A 332 15.39 -10.05 2.67
C THR A 332 14.77 -11.45 2.75
N MET A 333 14.91 -12.25 1.68
CA MET A 333 14.34 -13.60 1.61
C MET A 333 15.12 -14.65 2.42
N PHE A 334 16.45 -14.57 2.45
CA PHE A 334 17.33 -15.57 3.07
C PHE A 334 18.42 -14.92 3.94
N PRO A 335 18.06 -14.19 5.02
CA PRO A 335 19.02 -13.41 5.80
C PRO A 335 20.13 -14.26 6.44
N ALA A 336 19.79 -15.44 6.95
CA ALA A 336 20.75 -16.34 7.59
C ALA A 336 21.77 -16.91 6.58
N LEU A 337 21.29 -17.39 5.42
CA LEU A 337 22.17 -17.93 4.36
C LEU A 337 23.10 -16.85 3.81
N CYS A 338 22.58 -15.64 3.57
CA CYS A 338 23.38 -14.52 3.09
C CYS A 338 24.49 -14.11 4.09
N LYS A 339 24.17 -14.11 5.39
CA LYS A 339 25.16 -13.87 6.46
C LYS A 339 26.23 -14.95 6.48
N ALA A 340 25.84 -16.22 6.38
CA ALA A 340 26.76 -17.34 6.38
C ALA A 340 27.75 -17.29 5.20
N ILE A 341 27.27 -17.02 3.98
CA ILE A 341 28.12 -16.91 2.78
C ILE A 341 29.10 -15.74 2.94
N SER A 342 28.59 -14.59 3.38
CA SER A 342 29.42 -13.41 3.63
C SER A 342 30.51 -13.67 4.66
N ALA A 343 30.17 -14.36 5.76
CA ALA A 343 31.11 -14.73 6.81
C ALA A 343 32.19 -15.70 6.30
N ARG A 344 31.82 -16.72 5.53
CA ARG A 344 32.76 -17.68 4.91
C ARG A 344 33.74 -16.97 3.97
N CYS A 345 33.25 -16.09 3.10
CA CYS A 345 34.10 -15.31 2.19
C CYS A 345 35.03 -14.36 2.96
N LYS A 346 34.54 -13.72 4.03
CA LYS A 346 35.36 -12.86 4.90
C LYS A 346 36.48 -13.66 5.57
N ARG A 347 36.17 -14.83 6.14
CA ARG A 347 37.14 -15.72 6.80
C ARG A 347 38.23 -16.18 5.83
N HIS A 348 37.85 -16.63 4.64
CA HIS A 348 38.81 -17.03 3.60
C HIS A 348 39.72 -15.90 3.15
N LYS A 349 39.18 -14.68 2.99
CA LYS A 349 39.99 -13.49 2.69
C LYS A 349 40.97 -13.17 3.83
N GLN A 350 40.55 -13.32 5.08
CA GLN A 350 41.41 -13.16 6.24
C GLN A 350 42.52 -14.21 6.27
N GLU A 351 42.20 -15.49 6.06
CA GLU A 351 43.18 -16.59 5.99
C GLU A 351 44.18 -16.39 4.84
N LYS A 352 43.72 -16.07 3.63
CA LYS A 352 44.60 -15.72 2.50
C LYS A 352 45.47 -14.50 2.83
N SER A 353 44.93 -13.49 3.50
CA SER A 353 45.72 -12.33 3.95
C SER A 353 46.77 -12.71 4.99
N ILE A 354 46.44 -13.58 5.95
CA ILE A 354 47.38 -14.05 6.98
C ILE A 354 48.51 -14.86 6.33
N LEU A 355 48.17 -15.80 5.44
CA LEU A 355 49.13 -16.60 4.69
C LEU A 355 50.04 -15.72 3.83
N ARG A 356 49.48 -14.72 3.15
CA ARG A 356 50.24 -13.72 2.39
C ARG A 356 51.20 -12.95 3.30
N LYS A 357 50.72 -12.38 4.41
CA LYS A 357 51.57 -11.66 5.39
C LYS A 357 52.68 -12.55 5.95
N LYS A 358 52.39 -13.83 6.26
CA LYS A 358 53.39 -14.80 6.73
C LYS A 358 54.44 -15.08 5.64
N GLY A 359 54.04 -15.17 4.38
CA GLY A 359 54.93 -15.25 3.22
C GLY A 359 55.85 -14.03 3.09
N GLU A 360 55.27 -12.83 3.13
CA GLU A 360 56.00 -11.55 3.05
C GLU A 360 56.98 -11.39 4.22
N ARG A 361 56.58 -11.72 5.46
CA ARG A 361 57.47 -11.70 6.64
C ARG A 361 58.65 -12.67 6.47
N ARG A 362 58.45 -13.86 5.88
CA ARG A 362 59.54 -14.80 5.57
C ARG A 362 60.52 -14.23 4.53
N LEU A 363 60.01 -13.55 3.52
CA LEU A 363 60.83 -12.85 2.52
C LEU A 363 61.66 -11.73 3.16
N VAL A 364 61.03 -10.86 3.95
CA VAL A 364 61.70 -9.80 4.74
C VAL A 364 62.81 -10.39 5.60
N ARG A 365 62.53 -11.48 6.32
CA ARG A 365 63.51 -12.15 7.17
C ARG A 365 64.70 -12.66 6.39
N ARG A 366 64.48 -13.35 5.26
CA ARG A 366 65.56 -13.82 4.38
C ARG A 366 66.43 -12.67 3.89
N THR A 367 65.83 -11.56 3.46
CA THR A 367 66.58 -10.40 2.97
C THR A 367 67.33 -9.68 4.08
N ALA A 368 66.72 -9.52 5.26
CA ALA A 368 67.37 -8.91 6.41
C ALA A 368 68.59 -9.72 6.87
N VAL A 369 68.47 -11.05 6.94
CA VAL A 369 69.60 -11.93 7.28
C VAL A 369 70.72 -11.83 6.24
N LYS A 370 70.39 -11.75 4.93
CA LYS A 370 71.39 -11.50 3.87
C LYS A 370 72.12 -10.17 4.07
N LEU A 371 71.41 -9.11 4.45
CA LEU A 371 72.04 -7.81 4.72
C LEU A 371 72.95 -7.86 5.96
N ILE A 372 72.52 -8.54 7.02
CA ILE A 372 73.32 -8.74 8.23
C ILE A 372 74.60 -9.51 7.90
N ALA A 373 74.51 -10.58 7.11
CA ALA A 373 75.67 -11.35 6.66
C ALA A 373 76.67 -10.51 5.84
N LYS A 374 76.19 -9.49 5.11
CA LYS A 374 77.01 -8.49 4.41
C LYS A 374 77.55 -7.38 5.33
N GLY A 375 77.30 -7.44 6.64
CA GLY A 375 77.68 -6.39 7.60
C GLY A 375 76.82 -5.11 7.53
N ILE A 376 75.69 -5.13 6.82
CA ILE A 376 74.85 -3.97 6.58
C ILE A 376 73.66 -3.95 7.55
N TYR A 377 73.47 -2.82 8.24
CA TYR A 377 72.30 -2.64 9.11
C TYR A 377 70.98 -2.76 8.31
N PRO A 378 70.07 -3.68 8.67
CA PRO A 378 68.84 -3.94 7.93
C PRO A 378 67.75 -2.92 8.28
N SER A 379 67.78 -1.73 7.67
CA SER A 379 66.70 -0.72 7.77
C SER A 379 65.51 -1.07 6.86
N ALA A 380 64.32 -0.53 7.15
CA ALA A 380 63.13 -0.78 6.34
C ALA A 380 63.33 -0.40 4.86
N ASP A 381 63.97 0.74 4.59
CA ASP A 381 64.25 1.20 3.22
C ASP A 381 65.29 0.32 2.52
N ARG A 382 66.34 -0.13 3.22
CA ARG A 382 67.35 -1.02 2.64
C ARG A 382 66.78 -2.39 2.33
N VAL A 383 65.93 -2.92 3.20
CA VAL A 383 65.24 -4.18 2.99
C VAL A 383 64.28 -4.07 1.81
N LYS A 384 63.51 -2.98 1.70
CA LYS A 384 62.65 -2.72 0.52
C LYS A 384 63.46 -2.60 -0.77
N LYS A 385 64.58 -1.88 -0.73
CA LYS A 385 65.48 -1.70 -1.89
C LYS A 385 66.08 -3.02 -2.36
N GLU A 386 66.56 -3.86 -1.43
CA GLU A 386 67.14 -5.17 -1.74
C GLU A 386 66.07 -6.20 -2.17
N LEU A 387 64.83 -6.09 -1.66
CA LEU A 387 63.73 -6.96 -2.09
C LEU A 387 63.27 -6.69 -3.53
N GLY A 388 63.30 -5.43 -3.99
CA GLY A 388 62.88 -5.04 -5.34
C GLY A 388 61.40 -5.28 -5.67
N VAL A 389 60.59 -5.75 -4.71
CA VAL A 389 59.16 -6.02 -4.87
C VAL A 389 58.31 -5.23 -3.88
N THR A 390 57.14 -4.79 -4.33
CA THR A 390 56.17 -4.06 -3.49
C THR A 390 55.53 -5.01 -2.47
N LEU A 391 55.82 -4.79 -1.19
CA LEU A 391 55.20 -5.53 -0.09
C LEU A 391 53.80 -4.98 0.19
N SER A 392 52.80 -5.85 0.37
CA SER A 392 51.46 -5.46 0.86
C SER A 392 51.40 -5.34 2.39
N LEU A 393 52.52 -5.59 3.07
CA LEU A 393 52.68 -5.48 4.51
C LEU A 393 52.65 -4.01 4.95
N ARG A 394 51.94 -3.68 6.04
CA ARG A 394 51.97 -2.33 6.60
C ARG A 394 53.38 -2.00 7.11
N LEU A 395 53.72 -0.71 7.13
CA LEU A 395 55.03 -0.26 7.62
C LEU A 395 55.28 -0.67 9.08
N GLU A 396 54.26 -0.62 9.92
CA GLU A 396 54.31 -1.08 11.32
C GLU A 396 54.65 -2.57 11.44
N ASP A 397 53.95 -3.42 10.67
CA ASP A 397 54.19 -4.86 10.59
C ASP A 397 55.62 -5.17 10.09
N LEU A 398 56.16 -4.34 9.20
CA LEU A 398 57.53 -4.47 8.68
C LEU A 398 58.56 -4.06 9.74
N CYS A 399 58.36 -2.92 10.39
CA CYS A 399 59.27 -2.40 11.41
C CYS A 399 59.35 -3.33 12.63
N THR A 400 58.21 -3.86 13.08
CA THR A 400 58.15 -4.85 14.17
C THR A 400 58.92 -6.13 13.80
N THR A 401 58.67 -6.68 12.60
CA THR A 401 59.42 -7.86 12.10
C THR A 401 60.93 -7.60 12.05
N LEU A 402 61.37 -6.40 11.62
CA LEU A 402 62.78 -6.05 11.58
C LEU A 402 63.38 -5.81 12.98
N GLN A 403 62.62 -5.27 13.93
CA GLN A 403 63.06 -5.14 15.31
C GLN A 403 63.30 -6.50 15.96
N GLU A 404 62.40 -7.46 15.74
CA GLU A 404 62.57 -8.86 16.20
C GLU A 404 63.85 -9.48 15.64
N ILE A 405 64.08 -9.36 14.32
CA ILE A 405 65.29 -9.90 13.67
C ILE A 405 66.55 -9.22 14.21
N ARG A 406 66.54 -7.88 14.38
CA ARG A 406 67.71 -7.17 14.92
C ARG A 406 68.05 -7.60 16.34
N ARG A 407 67.03 -7.83 17.18
CA ARG A 407 67.22 -8.36 18.54
C ARG A 407 67.80 -9.76 18.50
N GLU A 408 67.27 -10.63 17.65
CA GLU A 408 67.73 -12.02 17.53
C GLU A 408 69.20 -12.13 17.08
N PHE A 409 69.64 -11.28 16.15
CA PHE A 409 71.02 -11.26 15.65
C PHE A 409 71.93 -10.26 16.39
N ASN A 410 71.47 -9.68 17.51
CA ASN A 410 72.20 -8.66 18.31
C ASN A 410 72.76 -7.50 17.47
N VAL A 411 71.99 -7.05 16.47
CA VAL A 411 72.41 -5.99 15.54
C VAL A 411 71.92 -4.63 16.06
N SER A 412 72.80 -3.92 16.75
CA SER A 412 72.59 -2.52 17.11
C SER A 412 72.93 -1.60 15.95
N ARG A 413 72.10 -0.56 15.75
CA ARG A 413 72.44 0.54 14.83
C ARG A 413 73.67 1.21 15.42
N ARG A 414 74.88 0.84 14.97
CA ARG A 414 76.08 1.61 15.29
C ARG A 414 75.79 3.03 14.79
N LEU A 415 75.52 3.95 15.73
CA LEU A 415 75.73 5.36 15.48
C LEU A 415 77.15 5.41 14.97
N LYS A 416 77.34 5.90 13.74
CA LYS A 416 78.68 6.18 13.26
C LYS A 416 79.43 6.90 14.39
N PRO A 417 80.65 6.48 14.77
CA PRO A 417 81.52 7.38 15.52
C PRO A 417 81.65 8.66 14.69
N GLY A 418 81.72 9.80 15.36
CA GLY A 418 81.59 11.13 14.75
C GLY A 418 82.51 11.40 13.55
N THR A 419 82.22 12.54 12.92
CA THR A 419 82.82 13.13 11.71
C THR A 419 82.40 12.54 10.37
#